data_AF-A0A8B5X8F0-F1
#
_entry.id   AF-A0A8B5X8F0-F1
#
_cell.length_a   1.000
_cell.length_b   1.000
_cell.length_c   1.000
_cell.angle_alpha   90.00
_cell.angle_beta   90.00
_cell.angle_gamma   90.00
#
_symmetry.space_group_name_H-M   'P 1'
#
loop_
_entity.id
_entity.type
_entity.pdbx_description
1 polymer ?
#
loop_
_entity_poly.entity_id
_entity_poly.type
_entity_poly.pdbx_seq_one_letter_code
_entity_poly.pdbx_strand_id
1 'polypeptide(L)'
;MDWPVTAAPYDPQHFSDLVVDEVLYDVDGPRIFTVDHALGKLLFFLVDQQESIERYIVVPTHRRTIARLKQGACALREALDQPWVWILDRRFDGSPVACWRGTLDDLPPEVLPGPGVMLWPDLEPLVVLRAIGEGLAEGQVPASVMRQLIDGATTALKKVAGQVFAVGRGPGRKTREMRQFYDLAIQGFGYHSFEVAFRLADSHQADLPGLSRSTDLDAIGARLEQAMAWALGAAVDAPGESMDIELLEALEKLVPPLTGTVTAIEVRGRLFGDAGQRYTLTRENSRQVRAVLRQRRSVQERIHTVAGLIPELDKDNFSFTLRQTDDQRDHLCFFAPELLDEVLEAFNFDKWVIVSGRENLANGNIDVSIVAPYNAETHQAGIQYAPETPDQG
;
A
#
# COMPACT_ATOMS: atom_id res chain seq x y z
N MET A 1 40.36 5.33 -8.26
CA MET A 1 39.30 6.18 -7.70
C MET A 1 38.79 6.81 -8.96
N ASP A 2 37.73 6.26 -9.53
CA ASP A 2 37.64 6.26 -10.99
C ASP A 2 36.82 7.43 -11.55
N TRP A 3 36.35 8.32 -10.66
CA TRP A 3 35.60 9.51 -11.05
C TRP A 3 36.31 10.81 -10.61
N PRO A 4 36.53 11.76 -11.55
CA PRO A 4 37.11 13.06 -11.24
C PRO A 4 36.09 13.96 -10.54
N VAL A 5 36.52 14.63 -9.47
CA VAL A 5 35.70 15.63 -8.77
C VAL A 5 35.75 16.95 -9.53
N THR A 6 34.60 17.42 -10.02
CA THR A 6 34.46 18.69 -10.76
C THR A 6 34.15 19.89 -9.86
N ALA A 7 33.86 19.64 -8.58
CA ALA A 7 33.49 20.65 -7.59
C ALA A 7 34.66 21.59 -7.23
N ALA A 8 34.33 22.76 -6.68
CA ALA A 8 35.33 23.75 -6.31
C ALA A 8 36.19 23.25 -5.14
N PRO A 9 37.53 23.42 -5.17
CA PRO A 9 38.39 22.99 -4.08
C PRO A 9 38.05 23.73 -2.77
N TYR A 10 38.18 23.02 -1.66
CA TYR A 10 37.94 23.52 -0.31
C TYR A 10 39.11 23.10 0.59
N ASP A 11 39.42 23.89 1.62
CA ASP A 11 40.55 23.58 2.50
C ASP A 11 40.28 22.29 3.31
N PRO A 12 41.06 21.20 3.12
CA PRO A 12 40.86 19.96 3.85
C PRO A 12 41.18 20.09 5.34
N GLN A 13 41.98 21.09 5.76
CA GLN A 13 42.33 21.28 7.18
C GLN A 13 41.13 21.65 8.05
N HIS A 14 40.04 22.14 7.44
CA HIS A 14 38.77 22.30 8.14
C HIS A 14 38.16 20.97 8.62
N PHE A 15 38.66 19.82 8.17
CA PHE A 15 38.22 18.49 8.60
C PHE A 15 39.31 17.73 9.34
N SER A 16 40.24 18.45 9.99
CA SER A 16 41.23 17.87 10.91
C SER A 16 40.60 17.54 12.27
N ASP A 17 41.20 16.60 12.99
CA ASP A 17 40.85 16.25 14.38
C ASP A 17 39.36 15.90 14.62
N LEU A 18 38.73 15.25 13.66
CA LEU A 18 37.32 14.84 13.76
C LEU A 18 37.14 13.75 14.83
N VAL A 19 36.23 14.00 15.77
CA VAL A 19 35.79 13.00 16.75
C VAL A 19 34.42 12.48 16.33
N VAL A 20 34.33 11.18 16.07
CA VAL A 20 33.05 10.52 15.75
C VAL A 20 32.13 10.61 16.96
N ASP A 21 30.94 11.17 16.76
CA ASP A 21 29.88 11.26 17.78
C ASP A 21 29.02 10.00 17.80
N GLU A 22 28.52 9.58 16.63
CA GLU A 22 27.65 8.40 16.50
C GLU A 22 27.93 7.65 15.20
N VAL A 23 28.15 6.34 15.28
CA VAL A 23 28.24 5.46 14.10
C VAL A 23 26.84 4.94 13.78
N LEU A 24 26.39 5.18 12.55
CA LEU A 24 25.06 4.80 12.07
C LEU A 24 25.09 3.50 11.28
N TYR A 25 26.20 3.19 10.61
CA TYR A 25 26.42 1.95 9.87
C TYR A 25 27.92 1.59 9.88
N ASP A 26 28.22 0.36 10.28
CA ASP A 26 29.58 -0.16 10.44
C ASP A 26 29.70 -1.52 9.75
N VAL A 27 30.58 -1.61 8.75
CA VAL A 27 30.96 -2.85 8.07
C VAL A 27 32.44 -2.73 7.72
N ASP A 28 33.29 -3.44 8.45
CA ASP A 28 34.75 -3.30 8.39
C ASP A 28 35.22 -1.86 8.67
N GLY A 29 34.50 -1.17 9.57
CA GLY A 29 34.74 0.22 9.94
C GLY A 29 33.53 1.13 9.69
N PRO A 30 33.56 2.35 10.23
CA PRO A 30 32.46 3.30 10.15
C PRO A 30 32.27 3.79 8.72
N ARG A 31 31.19 3.33 8.09
CA ARG A 31 30.80 3.71 6.72
C ARG A 31 29.87 4.91 6.73
N ILE A 32 28.97 4.98 7.71
CA ILE A 32 28.04 6.10 7.89
C ILE A 32 28.10 6.52 9.35
N PHE A 33 28.43 7.77 9.62
CA PHE A 33 28.58 8.27 10.98
C PHE A 33 28.36 9.78 11.05
N THR A 34 28.22 10.30 12.27
CA THR A 34 28.11 11.73 12.52
C THR A 34 29.27 12.24 13.35
N VAL A 35 29.59 13.53 13.15
CA VAL A 35 30.63 14.26 13.87
C VAL A 35 30.04 15.58 14.33
N ASP A 36 30.34 15.99 15.57
CA ASP A 36 30.12 17.36 16.01
C ASP A 36 31.30 18.22 15.55
N HIS A 37 31.02 19.19 14.68
CA HIS A 37 32.01 20.02 14.02
C HIS A 37 31.76 21.51 14.29
N ALA A 38 32.75 22.37 14.01
CA ALA A 38 32.60 23.83 14.13
C ALA A 38 31.49 24.39 13.22
N LEU A 39 31.18 23.69 12.12
CA LEU A 39 30.08 24.01 11.19
C LEU A 39 28.73 23.44 11.63
N GLY A 40 28.66 22.78 12.79
CA GLY A 40 27.49 22.05 13.28
C GLY A 40 27.68 20.53 13.20
N LYS A 41 26.57 19.79 13.35
CA LYS A 41 26.60 18.32 13.21
C LYS A 41 26.72 17.97 11.73
N LEU A 42 27.64 17.06 11.40
CA LEU A 42 27.88 16.60 10.04
C LEU A 42 27.54 15.12 9.92
N LEU A 43 27.01 14.71 8.76
CA LEU A 43 26.82 13.31 8.37
C LEU A 43 27.90 12.94 7.34
N PHE A 44 28.61 11.86 7.60
CA PHE A 44 29.61 11.27 6.71
C PHE A 44 29.03 10.00 6.10
N PHE A 45 29.18 9.85 4.78
CA PHE A 45 28.81 8.67 4.01
C PHE A 45 30.00 8.24 3.16
N LEU A 46 30.55 7.05 3.43
CA LEU A 46 31.66 6.50 2.66
C LEU A 46 31.16 6.08 1.28
N VAL A 47 31.84 6.57 0.26
CA VAL A 47 31.53 6.30 -1.15
C VAL A 47 32.49 5.31 -1.77
N ASP A 48 33.78 5.50 -1.52
CA ASP A 48 34.85 4.70 -2.13
C ASP A 48 36.00 4.54 -1.13
N GLN A 49 36.73 3.43 -1.26
CA GLN A 49 37.90 3.12 -0.44
C GLN A 49 38.95 2.46 -1.32
N GLN A 50 40.13 3.08 -1.39
CA GLN A 50 41.23 2.58 -2.21
C GLN A 50 42.58 2.70 -1.51
N GLU A 51 43.32 1.60 -1.44
CA GLU A 51 44.68 1.43 -0.89
C GLU A 51 44.89 2.03 0.51
N SER A 52 44.90 3.37 0.62
CA SER A 52 45.12 4.15 1.83
C SER A 52 44.21 5.39 1.97
N ILE A 53 43.27 5.60 1.03
CA ILE A 53 42.37 6.74 0.97
C ILE A 53 40.92 6.27 1.05
N GLU A 54 40.14 6.94 1.89
CA GLU A 54 38.70 6.86 2.01
C GLU A 54 38.09 8.14 1.46
N ARG A 55 37.10 8.00 0.57
CA ARG A 55 36.35 9.14 0.03
C ARG A 55 34.96 9.18 0.67
N TYR A 56 34.66 10.28 1.34
CA TYR A 56 33.39 10.54 1.99
C TYR A 56 32.61 11.64 1.28
N ILE A 57 31.29 11.46 1.19
CA ILE A 57 30.34 12.56 1.08
C ILE A 57 30.06 13.05 2.50
N VAL A 58 30.22 14.35 2.73
CA VAL A 58 29.98 15.00 4.01
C VAL A 58 28.95 16.08 3.83
N VAL A 59 27.91 16.08 4.66
CA VAL A 59 26.81 17.04 4.56
C VAL A 59 26.46 17.60 5.93
N PRO A 60 26.00 18.86 6.02
CA PRO A 60 25.46 19.38 7.27
C PRO A 60 24.18 18.62 7.62
N THR A 61 24.00 18.30 8.90
CA THR A 61 22.81 17.57 9.35
C THR A 61 22.36 18.05 10.72
N HIS A 62 21.23 17.53 11.19
CA HIS A 62 20.72 17.83 12.52
C HIS A 62 20.10 16.59 13.16
N ARG A 63 19.97 16.59 14.49
CA ARG A 63 19.45 15.45 15.27
C ARG A 63 18.13 14.89 14.74
N ARG A 64 17.24 15.75 14.24
CA ARG A 64 15.95 15.31 13.63
C ARG A 64 16.13 14.49 12.34
N THR A 65 17.11 14.78 11.49
CA THR A 65 17.37 14.00 10.26
C THR A 65 17.96 12.65 10.61
N ILE A 66 18.89 12.62 11.57
CA ILE A 66 19.47 11.38 12.09
C ILE A 66 18.38 10.50 12.71
N ALA A 67 17.49 11.09 13.52
CA ALA A 67 16.35 10.36 14.07
C ALA A 67 15.43 9.81 12.97
N ARG A 68 15.14 10.60 11.92
CA ARG A 68 14.34 10.13 10.76
C ARG A 68 15.02 8.98 10.04
N LEU A 69 16.33 9.05 9.78
CA LEU A 69 17.10 7.96 9.15
C LEU A 69 17.01 6.67 9.97
N LYS A 70 17.25 6.76 11.28
CA LYS A 70 17.20 5.59 12.19
C LYS A 70 15.81 4.98 12.32
N GLN A 71 14.76 5.76 12.08
CA GLN A 71 13.36 5.32 12.12
C GLN A 71 12.82 4.90 10.74
N GLY A 72 13.62 5.03 9.67
CA GLY A 72 13.18 4.79 8.31
C GLY A 72 12.23 5.87 7.76
N ALA A 73 12.09 7.02 8.43
CA ALA A 73 11.20 8.10 8.01
C ALA A 73 11.77 8.99 6.88
N CYS A 74 13.02 8.74 6.48
CA CYS A 74 13.63 9.30 5.27
C CYS A 74 14.67 8.34 4.71
N ALA A 75 14.86 8.37 3.39
CA ALA A 75 15.91 7.60 2.73
C ALA A 75 17.28 8.22 2.97
N LEU A 76 18.35 7.43 2.81
CA LEU A 76 19.73 7.90 2.97
C LEU A 76 20.06 9.02 1.98
N ARG A 77 19.65 8.88 0.72
CA ARG A 77 19.85 9.91 -0.31
C ARG A 77 19.15 11.23 0.04
N GLU A 78 17.94 11.19 0.61
CA GLU A 78 17.21 12.39 1.07
C GLU A 78 17.98 13.10 2.20
N ALA A 79 18.61 12.35 3.10
CA ALA A 79 19.43 12.94 4.15
C ALA A 79 20.73 13.57 3.61
N LEU A 80 21.29 13.03 2.53
CA LEU A 80 22.46 13.58 1.84
C LEU A 80 22.12 14.78 0.95
N ASP A 81 20.87 14.95 0.55
CA ASP A 81 20.41 16.07 -0.27
C ASP A 81 20.30 17.36 0.56
N GLN A 82 21.46 17.96 0.81
CA GLN A 82 21.62 19.19 1.58
C GLN A 82 22.11 20.31 0.66
N PRO A 83 21.84 21.59 1.00
CA PRO A 83 22.25 22.71 0.15
C PRO A 83 23.77 22.83 -0.08
N TRP A 84 24.56 22.14 0.74
CA TRP A 84 26.02 22.11 0.67
C TRP A 84 26.48 20.66 0.87
N VAL A 85 27.32 20.19 -0.02
CA VAL A 85 27.97 18.89 0.05
C VAL A 85 29.48 19.08 -0.03
N TRP A 86 30.22 18.36 0.81
CA TRP A 86 31.66 18.24 0.69
C TRP A 86 32.03 16.82 0.25
N ILE A 87 33.01 16.73 -0.63
CA ILE A 87 33.69 15.48 -0.96
C ILE A 87 35.01 15.55 -0.21
N LEU A 88 35.25 14.60 0.70
CA LEU A 88 36.44 14.58 1.55
C LEU A 88 37.22 13.30 1.30
N ASP A 89 38.45 13.44 0.83
CA ASP A 89 39.43 12.36 0.80
C ASP A 89 40.22 12.38 2.11
N ARG A 90 40.28 11.24 2.78
CA ARG A 90 40.96 11.05 4.06
C ARG A 90 41.83 9.82 4.02
N ARG A 91 42.95 9.82 4.73
CA ARG A 91 43.73 8.59 4.94
C ARG A 91 43.09 7.72 6.02
N PHE A 92 43.48 6.45 6.07
CA PHE A 92 43.04 5.52 7.13
C PHE A 92 43.47 5.95 8.55
N ASP A 93 44.47 6.81 8.68
CA ASP A 93 44.86 7.42 9.96
C ASP A 93 43.95 8.59 10.40
N GLY A 94 42.95 8.92 9.59
CA GLY A 94 42.02 10.03 9.84
C GLY A 94 42.49 11.38 9.30
N SER A 95 43.69 11.50 8.73
CA SER A 95 44.19 12.78 8.22
C SER A 95 43.51 13.18 6.90
N PRO A 96 42.99 14.41 6.77
CA PRO A 96 42.33 14.87 5.54
C PRO A 96 43.39 15.16 4.46
N VAL A 97 43.14 14.71 3.23
CA VAL A 97 44.06 14.82 2.09
C VAL A 97 43.61 15.90 1.12
N ALA A 98 42.33 15.86 0.73
CA ALA A 98 41.75 16.78 -0.24
C ALA A 98 40.26 16.98 0.06
N CYS A 99 39.75 18.15 -0.25
CA CYS A 99 38.34 18.46 -0.07
C CYS A 99 37.82 19.33 -1.22
N TRP A 100 36.56 19.10 -1.59
CA TRP A 100 35.85 19.90 -2.57
C TRP A 100 34.45 20.21 -2.05
N ARG A 101 33.89 21.35 -2.46
CA ARG A 101 32.55 21.78 -2.08
C ARG A 101 31.67 21.96 -3.30
N GLY A 102 30.48 21.37 -3.25
CA GLY A 102 29.47 21.45 -4.30
C GLY A 102 28.09 21.13 -3.75
N THR A 103 27.27 20.53 -4.61
CA THR A 103 25.90 20.06 -4.35
C THR A 103 25.79 18.57 -4.66
N LEU A 104 24.67 17.95 -4.30
CA LEU A 104 24.44 16.53 -4.61
C LEU A 104 24.38 16.29 -6.13
N ASP A 105 23.94 17.28 -6.91
CA ASP A 105 23.83 17.21 -8.37
C ASP A 105 25.19 17.22 -9.09
N ASP A 106 26.26 17.65 -8.41
CA ASP A 106 27.63 17.63 -8.95
C ASP A 106 28.26 16.22 -8.90
N LEU A 107 27.59 15.26 -8.25
CA LEU A 107 28.09 13.90 -8.03
C LEU A 107 27.53 12.91 -9.07
N PRO A 108 28.35 11.96 -9.55
CA PRO A 108 27.86 10.89 -10.41
C PRO A 108 26.74 10.07 -9.74
N PRO A 109 25.66 9.70 -10.46
CA PRO A 109 24.58 8.92 -9.86
C PRO A 109 25.01 7.57 -9.29
N GLU A 110 26.09 6.99 -9.81
CA GLU A 110 26.61 5.66 -9.44
C GLU A 110 27.25 5.65 -8.05
N VAL A 111 27.68 6.81 -7.56
CA VAL A 111 28.32 6.95 -6.24
C VAL A 111 27.34 7.31 -5.13
N LEU A 112 26.09 7.64 -5.50
CA LEU A 112 25.04 7.97 -4.57
C LEU A 112 24.26 6.71 -4.17
N PRO A 113 23.70 6.66 -2.96
CA PRO A 113 22.71 5.64 -2.62
C PRO A 113 21.57 5.64 -3.65
N GLY A 114 21.07 4.45 -3.98
CA GLY A 114 19.89 4.31 -4.83
C GLY A 114 18.69 5.11 -4.28
N PRO A 115 17.78 5.61 -5.13
CA PRO A 115 16.58 6.29 -4.67
C PRO A 115 15.76 5.39 -3.72
N GLY A 116 15.41 5.90 -2.54
CA GLY A 116 14.63 5.18 -1.53
C GLY A 116 15.41 4.20 -0.66
N VAL A 117 16.72 4.03 -0.86
CA VAL A 117 17.56 3.19 0.01
C VAL A 117 17.53 3.72 1.44
N MET A 118 17.16 2.86 2.39
CA MET A 118 17.10 3.18 3.82
C MET A 118 18.44 2.90 4.50
N LEU A 119 18.60 3.37 5.74
CA LEU A 119 19.81 3.10 6.53
C LEU A 119 20.02 1.60 6.78
N TRP A 120 18.92 0.87 7.00
CA TRP A 120 18.90 -0.56 7.26
C TRP A 120 17.81 -1.25 6.41
N PRO A 121 17.98 -2.51 6.00
CA PRO A 121 16.98 -3.23 5.22
C PRO A 121 15.61 -3.39 5.91
N ASP A 122 15.59 -3.52 7.25
CA ASP A 122 14.34 -3.65 8.02
C ASP A 122 13.51 -2.35 8.07
N LEU A 123 14.15 -1.22 7.75
CA LEU A 123 13.51 0.09 7.62
C LEU A 123 12.89 0.34 6.23
N GLU A 124 13.13 -0.52 5.26
CA GLU A 124 12.52 -0.40 3.92
C GLU A 124 11.00 -0.44 4.00
N PRO A 125 10.24 0.29 3.16
CA PRO A 125 8.79 0.25 3.23
C PRO A 125 8.23 -1.16 2.99
N LEU A 126 7.12 -1.48 3.67
CA LEU A 126 6.38 -2.72 3.44
C LEU A 126 5.84 -2.74 2.01
N VAL A 127 5.07 -1.71 1.68
CA VAL A 127 4.48 -1.49 0.36
C VAL A 127 4.60 -0.01 0.03
N VAL A 128 4.88 0.29 -1.23
CA VAL A 128 4.92 1.63 -1.79
C VAL A 128 4.04 1.65 -3.02
N LEU A 129 3.15 2.63 -3.08
CA LEU A 129 2.32 2.89 -4.25
C LEU A 129 2.67 4.25 -4.82
N ARG A 130 2.91 4.30 -6.13
CA ARG A 130 3.26 5.51 -6.85
C ARG A 130 2.26 5.74 -7.98
N ALA A 131 1.44 6.78 -7.86
CA ALA A 131 0.54 7.22 -8.92
C ALA A 131 1.31 8.06 -9.94
N ILE A 132 1.29 7.61 -11.19
CA ILE A 132 1.93 8.24 -12.34
C ILE A 132 0.82 8.87 -13.19
N GLY A 133 1.01 10.13 -13.57
CA GLY A 133 0.00 10.91 -14.26
C GLY A 133 0.45 12.34 -14.52
N GLU A 134 -0.20 13.00 -15.48
CA GLU A 134 0.09 14.40 -15.81
C GLU A 134 -0.36 15.33 -14.66
N GLY A 135 0.48 16.31 -14.32
CA GLY A 135 0.19 17.28 -13.26
C GLY A 135 0.33 16.75 -11.82
N LEU A 136 0.86 15.53 -11.62
CA LEU A 136 1.15 15.00 -10.29
C LEU A 136 2.52 15.49 -9.79
N ALA A 137 2.56 16.76 -9.39
CA ALA A 137 3.74 17.41 -8.81
C ALA A 137 3.47 17.91 -7.39
N GLU A 138 4.54 18.27 -6.66
CA GLU A 138 4.42 18.87 -5.33
C GLU A 138 3.48 20.07 -5.34
N GLY A 139 2.56 20.12 -4.36
CA GLY A 139 1.53 21.16 -4.28
C GLY A 139 0.39 21.07 -5.31
N GLN A 140 0.43 20.13 -6.27
CA GLN A 140 -0.59 19.96 -7.31
C GLN A 140 -1.32 18.62 -7.26
N VAL A 141 -0.99 17.74 -6.31
CA VAL A 141 -1.63 16.43 -6.15
C VAL A 141 -3.09 16.59 -5.70
N PRO A 142 -4.08 16.12 -6.49
CA PRO A 142 -5.47 16.16 -6.06
C PRO A 142 -5.73 15.23 -4.87
N ALA A 143 -6.55 15.67 -3.91
CA ALA A 143 -6.92 14.85 -2.74
C ALA A 143 -7.53 13.49 -3.10
N SER A 144 -8.22 13.41 -4.25
CA SER A 144 -8.78 12.15 -4.77
C SER A 144 -7.72 11.10 -5.09
N VAL A 145 -6.53 11.52 -5.55
CA VAL A 145 -5.40 10.62 -5.85
C VAL A 145 -4.79 10.10 -4.56
N MET A 146 -4.63 10.96 -3.56
CA MET A 146 -4.15 10.55 -2.24
C MET A 146 -5.08 9.53 -1.59
N ARG A 147 -6.39 9.82 -1.56
CA ARG A 147 -7.40 8.87 -1.07
C ARG A 147 -7.35 7.55 -1.84
N GLN A 148 -7.24 7.59 -3.17
CA GLN A 148 -7.17 6.38 -3.99
C GLN A 148 -6.01 5.48 -3.60
N LEU A 149 -4.80 6.03 -3.39
CA LEU A 149 -3.64 5.20 -3.04
C LEU A 149 -3.76 4.62 -1.62
N ILE A 150 -4.22 5.42 -0.66
CA ILE A 150 -4.37 4.97 0.74
C ILE A 150 -5.47 3.91 0.86
N ASP A 151 -6.68 4.23 0.43
CA ASP A 151 -7.81 3.31 0.50
C ASP A 151 -7.57 2.07 -0.37
N GLY A 152 -6.92 2.27 -1.53
CA GLY A 152 -6.59 1.21 -2.46
C GLY A 152 -5.66 0.18 -1.83
N ALA A 153 -4.55 0.63 -1.24
CA ALA A 153 -3.58 -0.24 -0.57
C ALA A 153 -4.21 -0.98 0.62
N THR A 154 -4.87 -0.26 1.53
CA THR A 154 -5.50 -0.84 2.72
C THR A 154 -6.59 -1.85 2.35
N THR A 155 -7.43 -1.54 1.35
CA THR A 155 -8.50 -2.46 0.92
C THR A 155 -7.94 -3.69 0.23
N ALA A 156 -6.92 -3.54 -0.63
CA ALA A 156 -6.29 -4.66 -1.30
C ALA A 156 -5.64 -5.62 -0.30
N LEU A 157 -4.83 -5.10 0.62
CA LEU A 157 -4.18 -5.89 1.66
C LEU A 157 -5.21 -6.57 2.58
N LYS A 158 -6.29 -5.88 2.95
CA LYS A 158 -7.38 -6.48 3.74
C LYS A 158 -8.02 -7.68 3.04
N LYS A 159 -8.28 -7.58 1.74
CA LYS A 159 -8.86 -8.68 0.94
C LYS A 159 -7.91 -9.87 0.85
N VAL A 160 -6.65 -9.62 0.49
CA VAL A 160 -5.63 -10.69 0.36
C VAL A 160 -5.38 -11.37 1.72
N ALA A 161 -5.26 -10.60 2.80
CA ALA A 161 -5.14 -11.15 4.14
C ALA A 161 -6.37 -12.01 4.51
N GLY A 162 -7.58 -11.52 4.20
CA GLY A 162 -8.84 -12.29 4.33
C GLY A 162 -8.73 -13.70 3.78
N GLN A 163 -8.31 -13.81 2.53
CA GLN A 163 -8.14 -15.08 1.83
C GLN A 163 -7.07 -15.97 2.47
N VAL A 164 -5.88 -15.42 2.75
CA VAL A 164 -4.76 -16.17 3.37
C VAL A 164 -5.18 -16.75 4.72
N PHE A 165 -5.90 -15.98 5.54
CA PHE A 165 -6.34 -16.43 6.87
C PHE A 165 -7.62 -17.29 6.86
N ALA A 166 -8.40 -17.29 5.77
CA ALA A 166 -9.56 -18.16 5.58
C ALA A 166 -9.14 -19.62 5.30
N VAL A 167 -8.04 -19.83 4.57
CA VAL A 167 -7.59 -21.15 4.07
C VAL A 167 -7.08 -22.12 5.16
N GLY A 168 -6.94 -21.71 6.43
CA GLY A 168 -6.32 -22.58 7.44
C GLY A 168 -6.83 -22.50 8.88
N ARG A 169 -7.81 -21.65 9.21
CA ARG A 169 -8.21 -21.44 10.62
C ARG A 169 -9.72 -21.17 10.73
N GLY A 170 -10.37 -21.67 11.79
CA GLY A 170 -11.83 -21.62 11.95
C GLY A 170 -12.47 -20.21 12.00
N PRO A 171 -13.79 -20.11 11.77
CA PRO A 171 -14.54 -18.86 11.78
C PRO A 171 -14.74 -18.34 13.22
N GLY A 172 -14.44 -17.06 13.50
CA GLY A 172 -15.04 -16.39 14.66
C GLY A 172 -14.20 -15.44 15.53
N ARG A 173 -12.87 -15.33 15.40
CA ARG A 173 -12.09 -14.46 16.34
C ARG A 173 -10.94 -13.62 15.78
N LYS A 174 -10.78 -13.53 14.45
CA LYS A 174 -9.53 -13.06 13.83
C LYS A 174 -9.47 -11.61 13.36
N THR A 175 -10.59 -10.87 13.40
CA THR A 175 -10.67 -9.55 12.77
C THR A 175 -9.72 -8.51 13.37
N ARG A 176 -9.38 -8.60 14.67
CA ARG A 176 -8.46 -7.65 15.31
C ARG A 176 -6.98 -7.94 15.02
N GLU A 177 -6.60 -9.21 15.00
CA GLU A 177 -5.22 -9.64 14.73
C GLU A 177 -4.86 -9.41 13.27
N MET A 178 -5.82 -9.59 12.35
CA MET A 178 -5.59 -9.34 10.93
C MET A 178 -5.38 -7.86 10.61
N ARG A 179 -5.87 -6.92 11.44
CA ARG A 179 -5.72 -5.48 11.20
C ARG A 179 -4.26 -5.06 11.06
N GLN A 180 -3.34 -5.71 11.76
CA GLN A 180 -1.90 -5.36 11.70
C GLN A 180 -1.27 -5.49 10.29
N PHE A 181 -1.91 -6.23 9.38
CA PHE A 181 -1.40 -6.45 8.02
C PHE A 181 -1.94 -5.45 6.99
N TYR A 182 -2.99 -4.67 7.31
CA TYR A 182 -3.59 -3.70 6.39
C TYR A 182 -3.82 -2.31 7.00
N ASP A 183 -3.83 -2.19 8.33
CA ASP A 183 -3.79 -0.93 9.08
C ASP A 183 -2.33 -0.46 9.23
N LEU A 184 -1.71 -0.17 8.09
CA LEU A 184 -0.29 0.18 7.99
C LEU A 184 -0.08 1.66 8.32
N ALA A 185 1.04 1.95 8.99
CA ALA A 185 1.45 3.33 9.24
C ALA A 185 2.03 3.95 7.96
N ILE A 186 1.66 5.20 7.66
CA ILE A 186 2.31 5.95 6.57
C ILE A 186 3.75 6.26 6.99
N GLN A 187 4.71 5.85 6.17
CA GLN A 187 6.13 6.08 6.36
C GLN A 187 6.58 7.39 5.70
N GLY A 188 6.00 7.75 4.55
CA GLY A 188 6.35 8.98 3.86
C GLY A 188 5.55 9.22 2.57
N PHE A 189 5.72 10.42 2.03
CA PHE A 189 5.18 10.84 0.74
C PHE A 189 6.33 11.27 -0.19
N GLY A 190 6.17 10.99 -1.48
CA GLY A 190 7.07 11.46 -2.53
C GLY A 190 6.32 12.26 -3.61
N TYR A 191 6.97 13.26 -4.22
CA TYR A 191 6.31 14.23 -5.11
C TYR A 191 6.84 14.29 -6.56
N HIS A 192 7.66 13.34 -6.99
CA HIS A 192 8.09 13.19 -8.38
C HIS A 192 7.17 12.19 -9.09
N SER A 193 5.91 12.60 -9.33
CA SER A 193 4.70 11.76 -9.23
C SER A 193 4.36 11.42 -7.78
N PHE A 194 3.09 11.17 -7.47
CA PHE A 194 2.66 11.05 -6.07
C PHE A 194 2.89 9.64 -5.55
N GLU A 195 3.76 9.50 -4.55
CA GLU A 195 4.09 8.23 -3.90
C GLU A 195 3.63 8.22 -2.44
N VAL A 196 3.12 7.07 -1.98
CA VAL A 196 2.83 6.80 -0.57
C VAL A 196 3.55 5.51 -0.16
N ALA A 197 4.41 5.62 0.84
CA ALA A 197 5.10 4.49 1.44
C ALA A 197 4.43 4.07 2.75
N PHE A 198 4.23 2.77 2.93
CA PHE A 198 3.61 2.19 4.12
C PHE A 198 4.61 1.31 4.86
N ARG A 199 4.61 1.40 6.19
CA ARG A 199 5.33 0.49 7.08
C ARG A 199 4.36 -0.24 7.99
N LEU A 200 4.79 -1.38 8.47
CA LEU A 200 4.14 -2.03 9.59
C LEU A 200 4.14 -1.08 10.79
N ALA A 201 3.01 -0.99 11.50
CA ALA A 201 2.99 -0.29 12.78
C ALA A 201 4.00 -0.95 13.73
N ASP A 202 4.70 -0.12 14.51
CA ASP A 202 5.59 -0.52 15.60
C ASP A 202 4.74 -1.12 16.73
N SER A 203 4.15 -2.28 16.48
CA SER A 203 3.43 -3.03 17.49
C SER A 203 4.45 -3.79 18.33
N HIS A 204 4.71 -3.28 19.53
CA HIS A 204 5.26 -4.04 20.67
C HIS A 204 4.38 -5.25 21.08
N GLN A 205 3.45 -5.69 20.22
CA GLN A 205 2.63 -6.85 20.48
C GLN A 205 3.47 -8.08 20.21
N ALA A 206 3.90 -8.67 21.32
CA ALA A 206 4.51 -9.99 21.43
C ALA A 206 3.96 -10.96 20.38
N ASP A 207 4.86 -11.73 19.77
CA ASP A 207 4.56 -12.87 18.92
C ASP A 207 3.39 -13.66 19.52
N LEU A 208 2.20 -13.50 18.93
CA LEU A 208 1.01 -14.20 19.38
C LEU A 208 1.16 -15.68 19.00
N PRO A 209 0.79 -16.63 19.88
CA PRO A 209 0.92 -18.05 19.59
C PRO A 209 0.17 -18.41 18.31
N GLY A 210 0.91 -18.85 17.29
CA GLY A 210 0.36 -19.31 16.01
C GLY A 210 0.36 -18.28 14.88
N LEU A 211 0.73 -17.01 15.08
CA LEU A 211 0.97 -16.06 13.98
C LEU A 211 2.47 -15.85 13.85
N SER A 212 3.04 -16.28 12.72
CA SER A 212 4.42 -15.93 12.37
C SER A 212 4.33 -14.77 11.38
N ARG A 213 4.59 -13.56 11.89
CA ARG A 213 4.39 -12.30 11.16
C ARG A 213 5.13 -12.30 9.82
N SER A 214 6.33 -12.87 9.76
CA SER A 214 7.10 -13.01 8.52
C SER A 214 6.40 -13.94 7.54
N THR A 215 6.08 -15.18 7.94
CA THR A 215 5.45 -16.16 7.04
C THR A 215 4.08 -15.72 6.54
N ASP A 216 3.30 -15.02 7.37
CA ASP A 216 1.99 -14.51 6.96
C ASP A 216 2.13 -13.35 5.97
N LEU A 217 3.12 -12.47 6.15
CA LEU A 217 3.44 -11.40 5.20
C LEU A 217 3.96 -11.96 3.88
N ASP A 218 4.82 -12.97 3.93
CA ASP A 218 5.33 -13.66 2.74
C ASP A 218 4.17 -14.29 1.95
N ALA A 219 3.20 -14.91 2.64
CA ALA A 219 2.01 -15.48 2.01
C ALA A 219 1.10 -14.41 1.38
N ILE A 220 0.88 -13.28 2.07
CA ILE A 220 0.13 -12.13 1.52
C ILE A 220 0.86 -11.57 0.29
N GLY A 221 2.17 -11.39 0.39
CA GLY A 221 3.01 -10.90 -0.68
C GLY A 221 2.97 -11.78 -1.92
N ALA A 222 3.17 -13.09 -1.75
CA ALA A 222 3.13 -14.07 -2.84
C ALA A 222 1.76 -14.09 -3.55
N ARG A 223 0.65 -13.96 -2.79
CA ARG A 223 -0.70 -13.89 -3.37
C ARG A 223 -0.93 -12.61 -4.15
N LEU A 224 -0.46 -11.48 -3.64
CA LEU A 224 -0.61 -10.20 -4.32
C LEU A 224 0.29 -10.13 -5.56
N GLU A 225 1.51 -10.66 -5.47
CA GLU A 225 2.42 -10.83 -6.60
C GLU A 225 1.80 -11.70 -7.70
N GLN A 226 1.21 -12.84 -7.35
CA GLN A 226 0.47 -13.68 -8.29
C GLN A 226 -0.63 -12.88 -9.01
N ALA A 227 -1.36 -12.04 -8.28
CA ALA A 227 -2.41 -11.20 -8.85
C ALA A 227 -1.84 -10.17 -9.85
N MET A 228 -0.74 -9.49 -9.49
CA MET A 228 -0.07 -8.53 -10.36
C MET A 228 0.55 -9.18 -11.59
N ALA A 229 1.21 -10.33 -11.45
CA ALA A 229 1.82 -11.07 -12.55
C ALA A 229 0.79 -11.49 -13.61
N TRP A 230 -0.39 -11.95 -13.17
CA TRP A 230 -1.51 -12.22 -14.07
C TRP A 230 -2.02 -10.95 -14.76
N ALA A 231 -2.14 -9.84 -14.03
CA ALA A 231 -2.59 -8.56 -14.59
C ALA A 231 -1.65 -8.07 -15.70
N LEU A 232 -0.35 -8.31 -15.54
CA LEU A 232 0.71 -7.94 -16.47
C LEU A 232 0.90 -8.93 -17.62
N GLY A 233 0.14 -10.04 -17.65
CA GLY A 233 0.26 -11.09 -18.66
C GLY A 233 1.55 -11.92 -18.55
N ALA A 234 2.28 -11.82 -17.44
CA ALA A 234 3.48 -12.61 -17.16
C ALA A 234 3.17 -14.04 -16.70
N ALA A 235 1.91 -14.32 -16.32
CA ALA A 235 1.44 -15.66 -16.04
C ALA A 235 1.28 -16.44 -17.35
N VAL A 236 2.38 -17.11 -17.77
CA VAL A 236 2.39 -18.10 -18.84
C VAL A 236 1.52 -19.28 -18.43
N ASP A 237 0.44 -19.52 -19.18
CA ASP A 237 -0.25 -20.81 -19.32
C ASP A 237 -0.18 -21.78 -18.13
N ALA A 238 -0.92 -21.49 -17.05
CA ALA A 238 -1.47 -22.55 -16.21
C ALA A 238 -2.94 -22.74 -16.63
N PRO A 239 -3.24 -23.72 -17.50
CA PRO A 239 -4.60 -23.99 -17.93
C PRO A 239 -5.40 -24.53 -16.73
N GLY A 240 -6.22 -23.68 -16.11
CA GLY A 240 -7.27 -24.14 -15.18
C GLY A 240 -7.46 -23.32 -13.90
N GLU A 241 -6.47 -22.55 -13.43
CA GLU A 241 -6.67 -21.73 -12.21
C GLU A 241 -7.22 -20.35 -12.57
N SER A 242 -8.54 -20.27 -12.65
CA SER A 242 -9.25 -19.02 -12.67
C SER A 242 -8.93 -18.24 -11.39
N MET A 243 -8.19 -17.12 -11.47
CA MET A 243 -7.86 -16.27 -10.30
C MET A 243 -9.07 -15.99 -9.41
N ASP A 244 -8.97 -16.16 -8.10
CA ASP A 244 -10.08 -15.92 -7.18
C ASP A 244 -10.71 -14.52 -7.34
N ILE A 245 -12.03 -14.41 -7.17
CA ILE A 245 -12.75 -13.14 -7.22
C ILE A 245 -12.23 -12.15 -6.18
N GLU A 246 -11.89 -12.62 -4.97
CA GLU A 246 -11.35 -11.75 -3.91
C GLU A 246 -9.99 -11.14 -4.30
N LEU A 247 -9.13 -11.90 -4.98
CA LEU A 247 -7.84 -11.42 -5.51
C LEU A 247 -8.04 -10.43 -6.65
N LEU A 248 -8.99 -10.68 -7.55
CA LEU A 248 -9.36 -9.75 -8.60
C LEU A 248 -9.90 -8.44 -8.02
N GLU A 249 -10.69 -8.50 -6.95
CA GLU A 249 -11.18 -7.31 -6.25
C GLU A 249 -10.08 -6.56 -5.51
N ALA A 250 -9.10 -7.25 -4.93
CA ALA A 250 -7.92 -6.61 -4.37
C ALA A 250 -7.12 -5.88 -5.46
N LEU A 251 -6.91 -6.54 -6.61
CA LEU A 251 -6.23 -5.97 -7.76
C LEU A 251 -6.99 -4.77 -8.36
N GLU A 252 -8.33 -4.81 -8.39
CA GLU A 252 -9.17 -3.67 -8.81
C GLU A 252 -8.87 -2.38 -8.01
N LYS A 253 -8.44 -2.52 -6.75
CA LYS A 253 -8.10 -1.39 -5.88
C LYS A 253 -6.68 -0.84 -6.11
N LEU A 254 -5.81 -1.60 -6.78
CA LEU A 254 -4.42 -1.21 -7.06
C LEU A 254 -4.20 -0.73 -8.49
N VAL A 255 -5.14 -0.99 -9.41
CA VAL A 255 -5.08 -0.49 -10.78
C VAL A 255 -5.51 0.98 -10.88
N PRO A 256 -4.98 1.76 -11.85
CA PRO A 256 -5.36 3.15 -12.04
C PRO A 256 -6.85 3.30 -12.41
N PRO A 257 -7.44 4.50 -12.21
CA PRO A 257 -8.79 4.75 -12.69
C PRO A 257 -8.78 4.81 -14.23
N LEU A 258 -9.89 4.42 -14.86
CA LEU A 258 -10.04 4.46 -16.33
C LEU A 258 -10.01 5.89 -16.90
N THR A 259 -10.32 6.88 -16.07
CA THR A 259 -10.35 8.31 -16.39
C THR A 259 -9.61 9.12 -15.32
N GLY A 260 -9.29 10.37 -15.61
CA GLY A 260 -8.61 11.28 -14.66
C GLY A 260 -7.13 11.50 -14.98
N THR A 261 -6.39 12.03 -14.02
CA THR A 261 -4.97 12.40 -14.17
C THR A 261 -4.03 11.20 -14.06
N VAL A 262 -4.38 10.20 -13.25
CA VAL A 262 -3.56 8.99 -13.04
C VAL A 262 -3.69 8.06 -14.25
N THR A 263 -2.56 7.73 -14.87
CA THR A 263 -2.46 6.86 -16.05
C THR A 263 -1.86 5.50 -15.71
N ALA A 264 -1.01 5.43 -14.69
CA ALA A 264 -0.44 4.19 -14.17
C ALA A 264 -0.26 4.25 -12.65
N ILE A 265 -0.25 3.08 -12.00
CA ILE A 265 0.13 2.91 -10.60
C ILE A 265 1.29 1.92 -10.57
N GLU A 266 2.42 2.34 -9.99
CA GLU A 266 3.55 1.47 -9.70
C GLU A 266 3.43 0.98 -8.24
N VAL A 267 3.61 -0.32 -8.04
CA VAL A 267 3.59 -0.99 -6.74
C VAL A 267 4.95 -1.65 -6.50
N ARG A 268 5.55 -1.43 -5.33
CA ARG A 268 6.85 -2.00 -4.91
C ARG A 268 6.95 -2.14 -3.40
N GLY A 269 8.03 -2.70 -2.87
CA GLY A 269 8.31 -2.79 -1.43
C GLY A 269 8.67 -4.21 -0.97
N ARG A 270 9.12 -4.35 0.28
CA ARG A 270 9.64 -5.62 0.81
C ARG A 270 8.59 -6.74 0.86
N LEU A 271 7.29 -6.40 0.78
CA LEU A 271 6.21 -7.39 0.73
C LEU A 271 6.37 -8.37 -0.44
N PHE A 272 7.07 -7.98 -1.51
CA PHE A 272 7.28 -8.80 -2.71
C PHE A 272 8.62 -9.55 -2.71
N GLY A 273 9.25 -9.73 -1.54
CA GLY A 273 10.53 -10.43 -1.36
C GLY A 273 11.75 -9.61 -1.77
N ASP A 274 11.72 -8.98 -2.94
CA ASP A 274 12.73 -8.03 -3.40
C ASP A 274 12.17 -6.60 -3.40
N ALA A 275 12.72 -5.73 -2.56
CA ALA A 275 12.32 -4.32 -2.51
C ALA A 275 12.61 -3.56 -3.82
N GLY A 276 13.50 -4.08 -4.66
CA GLY A 276 13.80 -3.56 -5.99
C GLY A 276 12.73 -3.90 -7.04
N GLN A 277 11.92 -4.92 -6.82
CA GLN A 277 10.89 -5.37 -7.76
C GLN A 277 9.76 -4.33 -7.88
N ARG A 278 9.38 -4.01 -9.12
CA ARG A 278 8.36 -2.99 -9.43
C ARG A 278 7.31 -3.56 -10.38
N TYR A 279 6.04 -3.36 -10.04
CA TYR A 279 4.90 -3.75 -10.87
C TYR A 279 4.17 -2.50 -11.32
N THR A 280 4.13 -2.25 -12.63
CA THR A 280 3.49 -1.06 -13.20
C THR A 280 2.16 -1.42 -13.84
N LEU A 281 1.07 -1.07 -13.17
CA LEU A 281 -0.30 -1.31 -13.62
C LEU A 281 -0.83 -0.08 -14.37
N THR A 282 -1.31 -0.28 -15.59
CA THR A 282 -1.83 0.77 -16.48
C THR A 282 -3.35 0.70 -16.61
N ARG A 283 -3.94 1.65 -17.34
CA ARG A 283 -5.36 1.63 -17.70
C ARG A 283 -5.77 0.40 -18.51
N GLU A 284 -4.85 -0.21 -19.25
CA GLU A 284 -5.14 -1.44 -19.97
C GLU A 284 -5.39 -2.60 -19.00
N ASN A 285 -4.50 -2.75 -18.01
CA ASN A 285 -4.68 -3.73 -16.94
C ASN A 285 -5.98 -3.46 -16.17
N SER A 286 -6.35 -2.19 -15.98
CA SER A 286 -7.62 -1.81 -15.35
C SER A 286 -8.84 -2.30 -16.13
N ARG A 287 -8.82 -2.20 -17.47
CA ARG A 287 -9.90 -2.71 -18.34
C ARG A 287 -9.99 -4.23 -18.25
N GLN A 288 -8.85 -4.92 -18.29
CA GLN A 288 -8.78 -6.38 -18.19
C GLN A 288 -9.37 -6.87 -16.86
N VAL A 289 -8.88 -6.34 -15.73
CA VAL A 289 -9.35 -6.71 -14.38
C VAL A 289 -10.87 -6.51 -14.26
N ARG A 290 -11.37 -5.34 -14.67
CA ARG A 290 -12.81 -5.03 -14.58
C ARG A 290 -13.67 -5.87 -15.52
N ALA A 291 -13.17 -6.22 -16.71
CA ALA A 291 -13.90 -7.09 -17.64
C ALA A 291 -14.07 -8.49 -17.05
N VAL A 292 -13.00 -9.07 -16.50
CA VAL A 292 -13.04 -10.39 -15.86
C VAL A 292 -13.90 -10.37 -14.61
N LEU A 293 -13.78 -9.34 -13.76
CA LEU A 293 -14.66 -9.17 -12.60
C LEU A 293 -16.12 -9.08 -13.00
N ARG A 294 -16.45 -8.30 -14.03
CA ARG A 294 -17.83 -8.18 -14.52
C ARG A 294 -18.37 -9.53 -15.00
N GLN A 295 -17.57 -10.30 -15.74
CA GLN A 295 -17.96 -11.63 -16.19
C GLN A 295 -18.21 -12.57 -15.01
N ARG A 296 -17.33 -12.57 -13.99
CA ARG A 296 -17.49 -13.44 -12.82
C ARG A 296 -18.65 -13.04 -11.94
N ARG A 297 -18.82 -11.74 -11.66
CA ARG A 297 -19.98 -11.23 -10.94
C ARG A 297 -21.26 -11.56 -11.69
N SER A 298 -21.31 -11.48 -13.01
CA SER A 298 -22.53 -11.87 -13.75
C SER A 298 -22.85 -13.37 -13.67
N VAL A 299 -21.87 -14.22 -13.33
CA VAL A 299 -22.05 -15.67 -13.16
C VAL A 299 -22.33 -16.04 -11.69
N GLN A 300 -21.84 -15.23 -10.74
CA GLN A 300 -21.93 -15.50 -9.30
C GLN A 300 -22.89 -14.58 -8.56
N GLU A 301 -23.38 -13.50 -9.16
CA GLU A 301 -24.25 -12.52 -8.53
C GLU A 301 -25.48 -12.28 -9.40
N ARG A 302 -26.66 -12.25 -8.78
CA ARG A 302 -27.90 -11.77 -9.41
C ARG A 302 -28.43 -10.58 -8.63
N ILE A 303 -29.06 -9.64 -9.34
CA ILE A 303 -29.86 -8.62 -8.65
C ILE A 303 -31.04 -9.36 -8.04
N HIS A 304 -31.12 -9.32 -6.71
CA HIS A 304 -32.21 -9.93 -5.97
C HIS A 304 -32.94 -8.82 -5.21
N THR A 305 -34.25 -8.90 -5.24
CA THR A 305 -35.12 -8.02 -4.47
C THR A 305 -36.03 -8.92 -3.67
N VAL A 306 -35.99 -8.73 -2.36
CA VAL A 306 -36.66 -9.60 -1.39
C VAL A 306 -37.28 -8.71 -0.31
N ALA A 307 -38.49 -9.03 0.11
CA ALA A 307 -39.20 -8.30 1.15
C ALA A 307 -39.14 -9.09 2.46
N GLY A 308 -38.94 -8.44 3.61
CA GLY A 308 -38.93 -9.13 4.89
C GLY A 308 -38.74 -8.22 6.10
N LEU A 309 -38.50 -8.84 7.25
CA LEU A 309 -38.23 -8.19 8.54
C LEU A 309 -36.75 -8.28 8.90
N ILE A 310 -36.26 -7.28 9.64
CA ILE A 310 -34.90 -7.25 10.17
C ILE A 310 -34.96 -7.54 11.68
N PRO A 311 -34.88 -8.81 12.14
CA PRO A 311 -34.87 -9.13 13.57
C PRO A 311 -33.50 -9.05 14.24
N GLU A 312 -32.40 -9.07 13.48
CA GLU A 312 -31.02 -9.10 14.00
C GLU A 312 -30.14 -8.14 13.20
N LEU A 313 -29.40 -7.26 13.90
CA LEU A 313 -28.53 -6.23 13.32
C LEU A 313 -27.17 -6.20 14.02
N ASP A 314 -26.08 -6.30 13.26
CA ASP A 314 -24.70 -6.12 13.70
C ASP A 314 -24.17 -4.77 13.19
N LYS A 315 -24.11 -3.79 14.10
CA LYS A 315 -23.67 -2.42 13.81
C LYS A 315 -22.17 -2.31 13.58
N ASP A 316 -21.38 -3.24 14.11
CA ASP A 316 -19.92 -3.20 13.98
C ASP A 316 -19.48 -3.71 12.62
N ASN A 317 -20.23 -4.65 12.03
CA ASN A 317 -19.94 -5.24 10.74
C ASN A 317 -20.81 -4.70 9.59
N PHE A 318 -21.74 -3.77 9.87
CA PHE A 318 -22.74 -3.27 8.92
C PHE A 318 -23.47 -4.42 8.21
N SER A 319 -24.01 -5.34 9.00
CA SER A 319 -24.77 -6.49 8.49
C SER A 319 -26.03 -6.75 9.29
N PHE A 320 -27.04 -7.37 8.67
CA PHE A 320 -28.27 -7.78 9.32
C PHE A 320 -28.81 -9.08 8.71
N THR A 321 -29.65 -9.80 9.45
CA THR A 321 -30.37 -10.96 8.92
C THR A 321 -31.78 -10.52 8.53
N LEU A 322 -32.17 -10.72 7.27
CA LEU A 322 -33.54 -10.55 6.80
C LEU A 322 -34.30 -11.87 6.95
N ARG A 323 -35.41 -11.87 7.69
CA ARG A 323 -36.25 -13.05 7.95
C ARG A 323 -37.70 -12.80 7.53
N GLN A 324 -38.51 -13.85 7.56
CA GLN A 324 -39.91 -13.83 7.16
C GLN A 324 -40.10 -13.27 5.74
N THR A 325 -39.22 -13.72 4.85
CA THR A 325 -39.20 -13.19 3.50
C THR A 325 -40.29 -13.79 2.62
N ASP A 326 -40.58 -13.09 1.52
CA ASP A 326 -41.48 -13.57 0.47
C ASP A 326 -41.00 -14.88 -0.19
N ASP A 327 -39.69 -15.11 -0.25
CA ASP A 327 -39.09 -16.36 -0.72
C ASP A 327 -38.92 -17.44 0.36
N GLN A 328 -39.39 -17.18 1.59
CA GLN A 328 -39.33 -18.07 2.76
C GLN A 328 -37.91 -18.51 3.14
N ARG A 329 -36.90 -17.68 2.88
CA ARG A 329 -35.50 -17.94 3.22
C ARG A 329 -34.94 -16.80 4.06
N ASP A 330 -34.09 -17.15 5.02
CA ASP A 330 -33.35 -16.13 5.74
C ASP A 330 -32.16 -15.68 4.87
N HIS A 331 -32.01 -14.36 4.71
CA HIS A 331 -30.90 -13.77 3.94
C HIS A 331 -29.97 -13.00 4.87
N LEU A 332 -28.66 -13.25 4.74
CA LEU A 332 -27.66 -12.42 5.40
C LEU A 332 -27.32 -11.23 4.50
N CYS A 333 -27.58 -10.03 5.00
CA CYS A 333 -27.46 -8.79 4.25
C CYS A 333 -26.28 -7.96 4.77
N PHE A 334 -25.47 -7.41 3.87
CA PHE A 334 -24.41 -6.45 4.18
C PHE A 334 -24.76 -5.11 3.57
N PHE A 335 -24.54 -4.01 4.27
CA PHE A 335 -24.92 -2.67 3.79
C PHE A 335 -23.80 -1.66 3.99
N ALA A 336 -23.80 -0.62 3.17
CA ALA A 336 -22.85 0.48 3.30
C ALA A 336 -23.28 1.43 4.44
N PRO A 337 -22.35 2.11 5.13
CA PRO A 337 -22.66 2.95 6.30
C PRO A 337 -23.72 4.03 6.04
N GLU A 338 -23.88 4.45 4.79
CA GLU A 338 -24.87 5.45 4.37
C GLU A 338 -26.32 4.96 4.53
N LEU A 339 -26.54 3.64 4.55
CA LEU A 339 -27.86 3.02 4.74
C LEU A 339 -28.19 2.72 6.20
N LEU A 340 -27.32 3.12 7.14
CA LEU A 340 -27.45 2.76 8.55
C LEU A 340 -28.73 3.32 9.17
N ASP A 341 -29.13 4.53 8.79
CA ASP A 341 -30.31 5.18 9.36
C ASP A 341 -31.60 4.46 8.94
N GLU A 342 -31.74 4.09 7.66
CA GLU A 342 -32.89 3.34 7.15
C GLU A 342 -32.98 1.94 7.76
N VAL A 343 -31.83 1.25 7.87
CA VAL A 343 -31.76 -0.09 8.49
C VAL A 343 -32.10 -0.02 9.98
N LEU A 344 -31.59 0.99 10.70
CA LEU A 344 -31.90 1.19 12.12
C LEU A 344 -33.37 1.54 12.33
N GLU A 345 -33.95 2.38 11.47
CA GLU A 345 -35.37 2.69 11.54
C GLU A 345 -36.21 1.41 11.34
N ALA A 346 -35.91 0.64 10.30
CA ALA A 346 -36.62 -0.60 10.02
C ALA A 346 -36.53 -1.61 11.18
N PHE A 347 -35.34 -1.78 11.75
CA PHE A 347 -35.07 -2.66 12.89
C PHE A 347 -35.78 -2.20 14.16
N ASN A 348 -35.70 -0.91 14.52
CA ASN A 348 -36.27 -0.41 15.78
C ASN A 348 -37.81 -0.43 15.80
N PHE A 349 -38.44 -0.38 14.63
CA PHE A 349 -39.90 -0.34 14.50
C PHE A 349 -40.49 -1.65 13.98
N ASP A 350 -39.69 -2.72 13.85
CA ASP A 350 -40.11 -4.01 13.25
C ASP A 350 -40.87 -3.80 11.93
N LYS A 351 -40.40 -2.87 11.08
CA LYS A 351 -41.05 -2.56 9.81
C LYS A 351 -40.65 -3.58 8.76
N TRP A 352 -41.65 -4.04 8.00
CA TRP A 352 -41.37 -4.74 6.75
C TRP A 352 -40.67 -3.81 5.77
N VAL A 353 -39.60 -4.31 5.17
CA VAL A 353 -38.80 -3.58 4.18
C VAL A 353 -38.59 -4.41 2.92
N ILE A 354 -38.42 -3.70 1.82
CA ILE A 354 -37.93 -4.26 0.57
C ILE A 354 -36.43 -3.97 0.52
N VAL A 355 -35.65 -5.05 0.43
CA VAL A 355 -34.20 -4.98 0.27
C VAL A 355 -33.88 -5.32 -1.18
N SER A 356 -33.15 -4.44 -1.84
CA SER A 356 -32.64 -4.68 -3.20
C SER A 356 -31.12 -4.59 -3.19
N GLY A 357 -30.49 -5.61 -3.77
CA GLY A 357 -29.04 -5.75 -3.72
C GLY A 357 -28.52 -6.82 -4.66
N ARG A 358 -27.23 -7.07 -4.55
CA ARG A 358 -26.55 -8.15 -5.29
C ARG A 358 -26.52 -9.38 -4.40
N GLU A 359 -27.27 -10.41 -4.77
CA GLU A 359 -27.21 -11.70 -4.11
C GLU A 359 -26.08 -12.52 -4.69
N ASN A 360 -25.16 -12.95 -3.85
CA ASN A 360 -24.12 -13.90 -4.19
C ASN A 360 -24.71 -15.32 -4.23
N LEU A 361 -24.77 -15.90 -5.43
CA LEU A 361 -25.34 -17.22 -5.71
C LEU A 361 -24.61 -18.38 -4.98
N ALA A 362 -23.39 -18.17 -4.50
CA ALA A 362 -22.62 -19.20 -3.80
C ALA A 362 -23.06 -19.37 -2.33
N ASN A 363 -23.48 -18.29 -1.66
CA ASN A 363 -23.83 -18.31 -0.23
C ASN A 363 -25.21 -17.71 0.09
N GLY A 364 -25.89 -17.09 -0.88
CA GLY A 364 -27.18 -16.43 -0.70
C GLY A 364 -27.09 -15.07 -0.01
N ASN A 365 -25.89 -14.54 0.22
CA ASN A 365 -25.74 -13.26 0.92
C ASN A 365 -26.07 -12.10 -0.03
N ILE A 366 -26.66 -11.04 0.51
CA ILE A 366 -27.09 -9.87 -0.27
C ILE A 366 -26.26 -8.65 0.12
N ASP A 367 -25.50 -8.09 -0.84
CA ASP A 367 -24.93 -6.75 -0.71
C ASP A 367 -26.01 -5.71 -1.04
N VAL A 368 -26.55 -5.10 0.00
CA VAL A 368 -27.68 -4.19 -0.05
C VAL A 368 -27.26 -2.86 -0.65
N SER A 369 -28.00 -2.46 -1.68
CA SER A 369 -27.86 -1.14 -2.32
C SER A 369 -29.02 -0.22 -1.97
N ILE A 370 -30.20 -0.78 -1.67
CA ILE A 370 -31.42 -0.02 -1.36
C ILE A 370 -32.18 -0.75 -0.27
N VAL A 371 -32.61 0.01 0.75
CA VAL A 371 -33.63 -0.39 1.72
C VAL A 371 -34.80 0.57 1.58
N ALA A 372 -35.98 0.03 1.29
CA ALA A 372 -37.20 0.83 1.13
C ALA A 372 -38.32 0.29 2.03
N PRO A 373 -39.21 1.15 2.55
CA PRO A 373 -40.37 0.69 3.29
C PRO A 373 -41.27 -0.18 2.40
N TYR A 374 -41.75 -1.30 2.94
CA TYR A 374 -42.69 -2.16 2.24
C TYR A 374 -44.07 -1.49 2.15
N ASN A 375 -44.50 -1.14 0.94
CA ASN A 375 -45.85 -0.67 0.66
C ASN A 375 -46.67 -1.80 0.04
N ALA A 376 -47.66 -2.31 0.77
CA ALA A 376 -48.53 -3.40 0.32
C ALA A 376 -49.29 -3.08 -0.99
N GLU A 377 -49.53 -1.80 -1.29
CA GLU A 377 -50.22 -1.35 -2.51
C GLU A 377 -49.35 -1.48 -3.77
N THR A 378 -48.03 -1.46 -3.66
CA THR A 378 -47.11 -1.50 -4.81
C THR A 378 -46.74 -2.94 -5.22
N HIS A 379 -46.80 -3.89 -4.27
CA HIS A 379 -46.42 -5.29 -4.50
C HIS A 379 -47.42 -6.08 -5.38
N GLN A 380 -48.69 -5.66 -5.42
CA GLN A 380 -49.68 -6.26 -6.33
C GLN A 380 -49.54 -5.77 -7.78
N ALA A 381 -48.99 -4.58 -8.01
CA ALA A 381 -48.80 -4.02 -9.35
C ALA A 381 -47.57 -4.61 -10.09
N GLY A 382 -46.54 -5.03 -9.35
CA GLY A 382 -45.29 -5.55 -9.93
C GLY A 382 -45.36 -6.98 -10.49
N ILE A 383 -46.29 -7.81 -9.99
CA ILE A 383 -46.44 -9.21 -10.44
C ILE A 383 -47.23 -9.30 -11.77
N GLN A 384 -47.98 -8.26 -12.15
CA GLN A 384 -48.76 -8.24 -13.40
C GLN A 384 -47.96 -7.82 -14.66
N TYR A 385 -46.69 -7.44 -14.53
CA TYR A 385 -45.85 -7.00 -15.66
C TYR A 385 -44.65 -7.91 -15.94
N ALA A 386 -44.76 -9.22 -15.68
CA ALA A 386 -43.85 -10.19 -16.28
C ALA A 386 -44.24 -10.34 -17.78
N PRO A 387 -43.34 -10.08 -18.74
CA PRO A 387 -43.65 -10.24 -20.16
C PRO A 387 -43.89 -11.72 -20.46
N GLU A 388 -45.07 -12.04 -21.00
CA GLU A 388 -45.36 -13.34 -21.57
C GLU A 388 -44.30 -13.67 -22.63
N THR A 389 -43.52 -14.73 -22.38
CA THR A 389 -42.67 -15.36 -23.39
C THR A 389 -43.52 -15.73 -24.60
N PRO A 390 -43.14 -15.33 -25.83
CA PRO A 390 -43.88 -15.73 -27.02
C PRO A 390 -43.71 -17.23 -27.25
N ASP A 391 -44.84 -17.91 -27.33
CA ASP A 391 -44.99 -19.31 -27.70
C ASP A 391 -44.42 -19.53 -29.10
N GLN A 392 -43.39 -20.38 -29.24
CA GLN A 392 -42.85 -20.80 -30.53
C GLN A 392 -43.58 -22.07 -30.98
N GLY A 393 -44.55 -21.90 -31.87
CA GLY A 393 -45.10 -22.94 -32.73
C GLY A 393 -44.39 -23.03 -34.07
#